data_AF-A0A9E3BLK3-F1
#
_entry.id   AF-A0A9E3BLK3-F1
#
_cell.length_a   1.000
_cell.length_b   1.000
_cell.length_c   1.000
_cell.angle_alpha   90.00
_cell.angle_beta   90.00
_cell.angle_gamma   90.00
#
_symmetry.space_group_name_H-M   'P 1'
#
loop_
_entity.id
_entity.type
_entity.pdbx_description
1 polymer ?
#
loop_
_entity_poly.entity_id
_entity_poly.type
_entity_poly.pdbx_seq_one_letter_code
_entity_poly.pdbx_strand_id
1 'polypeptide(L)'
;MSEPGKPGMLDRLRARFGWFDHAMRANDHFDECRGNFFAAGLTYYTIFALFPLLMVGFSLGGFVLSRRPDVLTGIEHRVTAAVPGALGKQVVDAVNSAIESRASVGIIGLLAAAWVGLNWM
;
A
#
# COMPACT_ATOMS: atom_id res chain seq x y z
N MET A 1 29.46 11.10 49.48
CA MET A 1 29.86 11.46 48.11
C MET A 1 29.83 10.18 47.30
N SER A 2 28.78 9.97 46.52
CA SER A 2 28.62 8.76 45.70
C SER A 2 29.52 8.90 44.47
N GLU A 3 30.46 7.99 44.28
CA GLU A 3 31.35 8.00 43.11
C GLU A 3 30.53 8.05 41.80
N PRO A 4 30.91 8.87 40.80
CA PRO A 4 30.23 8.86 39.52
C PRO A 4 30.44 7.49 38.87
N GLY A 5 29.35 6.71 38.77
CA GLY A 5 29.36 5.39 38.15
C GLY A 5 29.99 5.46 36.77
N LYS A 6 30.88 4.51 36.47
CA LYS A 6 31.61 4.44 35.19
C LYS A 6 30.65 4.67 34.02
N PRO A 7 30.98 5.56 33.06
CA PRO A 7 30.08 5.86 31.95
C PRO A 7 29.69 4.57 31.23
N GLY A 8 28.39 4.46 30.93
CA GLY A 8 27.82 3.31 30.27
C GLY A 8 28.53 3.05 28.94
N MET A 9 28.43 1.82 28.43
CA MET A 9 29.04 1.48 27.14
C MET A 9 28.48 2.37 26.01
N LEU A 10 27.21 2.79 26.12
CA LEU A 10 26.54 3.73 25.23
C LEU A 10 27.09 5.15 25.34
N ASP A 11 27.31 5.67 26.56
CA ASP A 11 27.87 7.02 26.76
C ASP A 11 29.29 7.13 26.20
N ARG A 12 30.09 6.06 26.36
CA ARG A 12 31.43 5.99 25.77
C ARG A 12 31.39 5.96 24.24
N LEU A 13 30.40 5.30 23.63
CA LEU A 13 30.23 5.26 22.19
C LEU A 13 29.72 6.60 21.63
N ARG A 14 28.76 7.25 22.30
CA ARG A 14 28.29 8.60 21.96
C ARG A 14 29.42 9.63 22.06
N ALA A 15 30.24 9.57 23.11
CA ALA A 15 31.38 10.47 23.28
C ALA A 15 32.51 10.20 22.26
N ARG A 16 32.69 8.95 21.82
CA ARG A 16 33.73 8.57 20.85
C ARG A 16 33.34 8.88 19.40
N PHE A 17 32.07 8.79 19.05
CA PHE A 17 31.57 8.98 17.69
C PHE A 17 30.50 10.08 17.66
N GLY A 18 30.88 11.30 17.31
CA GLY A 18 29.95 12.44 17.27
C GLY A 18 28.75 12.26 16.32
N TRP A 19 28.92 11.54 15.21
CA TRP A 19 27.80 11.21 14.31
C TRP A 19 26.76 10.29 14.96
N PHE A 20 27.22 9.37 15.83
CA PHE A 20 26.36 8.44 16.54
C PHE A 20 25.58 9.18 17.64
N ASP A 21 26.23 10.09 18.37
CA ASP A 21 25.53 10.97 19.32
C ASP A 21 24.45 11.80 18.63
N HIS A 22 24.73 12.35 17.44
CA HIS A 22 23.74 13.10 16.68
C HIS A 22 22.56 12.23 16.22
N ALA A 23 22.83 11.03 15.69
CA ALA A 23 21.79 10.08 15.31
C ALA A 23 20.92 9.67 16.50
N MET A 24 21.52 9.49 17.68
CA MET A 24 20.79 9.08 18.87
C MET A 24 19.93 10.22 19.44
N ARG A 25 20.43 11.47 19.45
CA ARG A 25 19.61 12.65 19.77
C ARG A 25 18.45 12.84 18.80
N ALA A 26 18.67 12.56 17.51
CA ALA A 26 17.61 12.61 16.51
C ALA A 26 16.55 11.53 16.78
N ASN A 27 16.94 10.32 17.17
CA ASN A 27 16.01 9.27 17.59
C ASN A 27 15.24 9.66 18.87
N ASP A 28 15.94 10.18 19.88
CA ASP A 28 15.32 10.60 21.14
C ASP A 28 14.27 11.70 20.87
N HIS A 29 14.60 12.68 20.03
CA HIS A 29 13.64 13.73 19.59
C HIS A 29 12.48 13.16 18.76
N PHE A 30 12.75 12.20 17.87
CA PHE A 30 11.72 11.52 17.09
C PHE A 30 10.72 10.78 17.99
N ASP A 31 11.20 10.10 19.03
CA ASP A 31 10.35 9.42 20.01
C ASP A 31 9.56 10.41 20.87
N GLU A 32 10.16 11.51 21.31
CA GLU A 32 9.47 12.60 22.02
C GLU A 32 8.29 13.17 21.21
N CYS A 33 8.47 13.29 19.90
CA CYS A 33 7.42 13.71 18.95
C CYS A 33 6.44 12.60 18.56
N ARG A 34 6.46 11.43 19.22
CA ARG A 34 5.65 10.25 18.88
C ARG A 34 5.87 9.72 17.46
N GLY A 35 7.05 9.93 16.90
CA GLY A 35 7.39 9.53 15.54
C GLY A 35 7.16 8.05 15.27
N ASN A 36 7.45 7.17 16.23
CA ASN A 36 7.20 5.73 16.10
C ASN A 36 5.71 5.39 15.95
N PHE A 37 4.81 6.12 16.63
CA PHE A 37 3.37 5.92 16.48
C PHE A 37 2.89 6.37 15.09
N PHE A 38 3.36 7.53 14.62
CA PHE A 38 3.05 7.99 13.27
C PHE A 38 3.63 7.06 12.18
N ALA A 39 4.86 6.58 12.36
CA ALA A 39 5.47 5.61 11.45
C ALA A 39 4.68 4.29 11.39
N ALA A 40 4.19 3.81 12.53
CA ALA A 40 3.30 2.64 12.58
C ALA A 40 1.96 2.92 11.85
N GLY A 41 1.37 4.11 12.03
CA GLY A 41 0.18 4.54 11.29
C GLY A 41 0.42 4.58 9.78
N LEU A 42 1.51 5.19 9.33
CA LEU A 42 1.88 5.30 7.92
C LEU A 42 2.03 3.92 7.27
N THR A 43 2.76 3.00 7.90
CA THR A 43 2.94 1.65 7.34
C THR A 43 1.61 0.89 7.21
N TYR A 44 0.75 0.98 8.24
CA TYR A 44 -0.59 0.39 8.21
C TYR A 44 -1.45 0.97 7.08
N TYR A 45 -1.57 2.30 7.00
CA TYR A 45 -2.38 2.95 5.96
C TYR A 45 -1.78 2.76 4.57
N THR A 46 -0.47 2.55 4.41
CA THR A 46 0.17 2.25 3.10
C THR A 46 -0.33 0.94 2.55
N ILE A 47 -0.20 -0.12 3.35
CA ILE A 47 -0.58 -1.46 2.93
C ILE A 47 -2.08 -1.48 2.68
N PHE A 48 -2.87 -0.81 3.53
CA PHE A 48 -4.31 -0.74 3.37
C PHE A 48 -4.73 0.06 2.13
N ALA A 49 -4.05 1.16 1.78
CA ALA A 49 -4.33 1.97 0.59
C ALA A 49 -4.13 1.23 -0.73
N LEU A 50 -3.33 0.16 -0.76
CA LEU A 50 -3.13 -0.66 -1.96
C LEU A 50 -4.46 -1.23 -2.48
N PHE A 51 -5.37 -1.65 -1.61
CA PHE A 51 -6.63 -2.25 -2.04
C PHE A 51 -7.55 -1.25 -2.73
N PRO A 52 -7.88 -0.08 -2.15
CA PRO A 52 -8.65 0.96 -2.83
C PRO A 52 -7.99 1.44 -4.13
N LEU A 53 -6.66 1.61 -4.14
CA LEU A 53 -5.95 2.04 -5.35
C LEU A 53 -6.05 0.99 -6.48
N LEU A 54 -5.91 -0.29 -6.15
CA LEU A 54 -6.13 -1.38 -7.10
C LEU A 54 -7.58 -1.38 -7.61
N MET A 55 -8.58 -1.21 -6.75
CA MET A 55 -9.98 -1.13 -7.16
C MET A 55 -10.22 0.02 -8.14
N VAL A 56 -9.65 1.20 -7.88
CA VAL A 56 -9.70 2.34 -8.81
C VAL A 56 -9.02 2.01 -10.13
N GLY A 57 -7.85 1.37 -10.09
CA GLY A 57 -7.14 0.90 -11.29
C GLY A 57 -7.95 -0.11 -12.12
N PHE A 58 -8.57 -1.08 -11.46
CA PHE A 58 -9.47 -2.05 -12.09
C PHE A 58 -10.68 -1.38 -12.72
N SER A 59 -11.30 -0.44 -12.01
CA SER A 59 -12.42 0.35 -12.53
C SER A 59 -12.02 1.10 -13.80
N LEU A 60 -10.87 1.79 -13.77
CA LEU A 60 -10.34 2.52 -14.92
C LEU A 60 -10.10 1.58 -16.11
N GLY A 61 -9.48 0.42 -15.86
CA GLY A 61 -9.30 -0.64 -16.84
C GLY A 61 -10.62 -1.13 -17.43
N GLY A 62 -11.61 -1.42 -16.58
CA GLY A 62 -12.95 -1.83 -16.99
C GLY A 62 -13.66 -0.78 -17.83
N PHE A 63 -13.50 0.52 -17.50
CA PHE A 63 -14.04 1.62 -18.31
C PHE A 63 -13.37 1.70 -19.68
N VAL A 64 -12.05 1.56 -19.75
CA VAL A 64 -11.32 1.54 -21.02
C VAL A 64 -11.73 0.34 -21.87
N LEU A 65 -11.79 -0.86 -21.28
CA LEU A 65 -12.12 -2.10 -21.97
C LEU A 65 -13.58 -2.12 -22.46
N SER A 66 -14.50 -1.56 -21.66
CA SER A 66 -15.91 -1.45 -22.06
C SER A 66 -16.15 -0.62 -23.32
N ARG A 67 -15.20 0.27 -23.66
CA ARG A 67 -15.25 1.10 -24.87
C ARG A 67 -14.50 0.47 -26.05
N ARG A 68 -13.87 -0.70 -25.85
CA ARG A 68 -13.04 -1.41 -26.85
C ARG A 68 -13.39 -2.91 -26.88
N PRO A 69 -14.56 -3.28 -27.45
CA PRO A 69 -15.01 -4.67 -27.50
C PRO A 69 -14.01 -5.59 -28.21
N ASP A 70 -13.32 -5.10 -29.25
CA ASP A 70 -12.33 -5.88 -30.01
C ASP A 70 -11.17 -6.37 -29.14
N VAL A 71 -10.74 -5.55 -28.17
CA VAL A 71 -9.66 -5.89 -27.22
C VAL A 71 -10.14 -6.94 -26.24
N LEU A 72 -11.40 -6.83 -25.79
CA LEU A 72 -12.01 -7.79 -24.86
C LEU A 72 -12.11 -9.17 -25.51
N THR A 73 -12.63 -9.26 -26.74
CA THR A 73 -12.72 -10.52 -27.48
C THR A 73 -11.35 -11.15 -27.70
N GLY A 74 -10.31 -10.35 -27.95
CA GLY A 74 -8.93 -10.83 -28.04
C GLY A 74 -8.40 -11.40 -26.73
N ILE A 75 -8.76 -10.82 -25.58
CA ILE A 75 -8.41 -11.34 -24.25
C ILE A 75 -9.15 -12.66 -23.99
N GLU A 76 -10.46 -12.71 -24.23
CA GLU A 76 -11.27 -13.92 -24.05
C GLU A 76 -10.73 -15.09 -24.89
N HIS A 77 -10.36 -14.83 -26.14
CA HIS A 77 -9.80 -15.85 -27.03
C HIS A 77 -8.44 -16.37 -26.52
N ARG A 78 -7.57 -15.49 -26.03
CA ARG A 78 -6.28 -15.90 -25.44
C ARG A 78 -6.45 -16.68 -24.14
N VAL A 79 -7.38 -16.27 -23.27
CA VAL A 79 -7.68 -16.95 -22.02
C VAL A 79 -8.22 -18.35 -22.28
N THR A 80 -9.18 -18.47 -23.19
CA THR A 80 -9.78 -19.77 -23.54
C THR A 80 -8.82 -20.69 -24.31
N ALA A 81 -7.87 -20.12 -25.07
CA ALA A 81 -6.80 -20.88 -25.71
C ALA A 81 -5.72 -21.37 -24.72
N ALA A 82 -5.38 -20.55 -23.72
CA ALA A 82 -4.37 -20.91 -22.71
C ALA A 82 -4.91 -21.86 -21.63
N VAL A 83 -6.21 -21.73 -21.29
CA VAL A 83 -6.89 -22.55 -20.28
C VAL A 83 -8.21 -23.07 -20.86
N PRO A 84 -8.19 -24.20 -21.58
CA PRO A 84 -9.40 -24.80 -22.13
C PRO A 84 -10.31 -25.37 -21.04
N GLY A 85 -11.62 -25.38 -21.29
CA GLY A 85 -12.60 -26.02 -20.42
C GLY A 85 -13.27 -25.09 -19.40
N ALA A 86 -13.76 -25.66 -18.29
CA ALA A 86 -14.58 -24.94 -17.31
C ALA A 86 -13.84 -23.78 -16.63
N LEU A 87 -12.52 -23.93 -16.40
CA LEU A 87 -11.68 -22.88 -15.81
C LEU A 87 -11.57 -21.65 -16.72
N GLY A 88 -11.40 -21.84 -18.04
CA GLY A 88 -11.37 -20.73 -18.99
C GLY A 88 -12.68 -19.93 -19.02
N LYS A 89 -13.83 -20.62 -18.99
CA LYS A 89 -15.14 -19.97 -18.89
C LYS A 89 -15.30 -19.18 -17.59
N GLN A 90 -14.92 -19.76 -16.46
CA GLN A 90 -14.98 -19.05 -15.17
C GLN A 90 -14.13 -17.77 -15.17
N VAL A 91 -12.94 -17.79 -15.79
CA VAL A 91 -12.10 -16.60 -15.91
C VAL A 91 -12.77 -15.54 -16.79
N VAL A 92 -13.36 -15.93 -17.93
CA VAL A 92 -14.09 -15.02 -18.82
C VAL A 92 -15.29 -14.40 -18.11
N ASP A 93 -16.09 -15.20 -17.40
CA ASP A 93 -17.24 -14.71 -16.64
C ASP A 93 -16.81 -13.73 -15.54
N ALA A 94 -15.73 -14.03 -14.82
CA ALA A 94 -15.17 -13.13 -13.81
C ALA A 94 -14.71 -11.79 -14.41
N VAL A 95 -14.08 -11.81 -15.58
CA VAL A 95 -13.69 -10.59 -16.32
C VAL A 95 -14.94 -9.78 -16.71
N ASN A 96 -15.96 -10.43 -17.25
CA ASN A 96 -17.20 -9.77 -17.65
C ASN A 96 -17.95 -9.15 -16.45
N SER A 97 -18.05 -9.86 -15.32
CA SER A 97 -18.61 -9.32 -14.08
C SER A 97 -17.80 -8.14 -13.53
N ALA A 98 -16.47 -8.18 -13.62
CA ALA A 98 -15.62 -7.05 -13.22
C ALA A 98 -15.84 -5.81 -14.10
N ILE A 99 -16.05 -5.99 -15.41
CA ILE A 99 -16.35 -4.89 -16.35
C ILE A 99 -17.74 -4.31 -16.10
N GLU A 100 -18.72 -5.13 -15.76
CA GLU A 100 -20.09 -4.69 -15.45
C GLU A 100 -20.13 -3.90 -14.14
N SER A 101 -19.44 -4.39 -13.11
CA SER A 101 -19.35 -3.77 -11.78
C SER A 101 -18.36 -2.59 -11.70
N ARG A 102 -17.69 -2.23 -12.80
CA ARG A 102 -16.62 -1.21 -12.84
C ARG A 102 -16.97 0.11 -12.16
N ALA A 103 -18.20 0.60 -12.32
CA ALA A 103 -18.62 1.88 -11.75
C ALA A 103 -18.74 1.79 -10.23
N SER A 104 -19.41 0.74 -9.72
CA SER A 104 -19.58 0.48 -8.30
C SER A 104 -18.24 0.26 -7.61
N VAL A 105 -17.38 -0.60 -8.18
CA VAL A 105 -16.02 -0.87 -7.66
C VAL A 105 -15.17 0.40 -7.67
N GLY A 106 -15.28 1.22 -8.71
CA GLY A 106 -14.57 2.49 -8.81
C GLY A 106 -15.00 3.50 -7.75
N ILE A 107 -16.31 3.69 -7.54
CA ILE A 107 -16.84 4.61 -6.53
C ILE A 107 -16.41 4.15 -5.13
N ILE A 108 -16.58 2.88 -4.79
CA ILE A 108 -16.16 2.34 -3.49
C ILE A 108 -14.65 2.51 -3.31
N GLY A 109 -13.87 2.18 -4.34
CA GLY A 109 -12.42 2.37 -4.35
C GLY A 109 -12.01 3.81 -4.14
N LEU A 110 -12.66 4.77 -4.81
CA LEU A 110 -12.39 6.21 -4.65
C LEU A 110 -12.73 6.71 -3.25
N LEU A 111 -13.89 6.33 -2.71
CA LEU A 111 -14.30 6.71 -1.36
C LEU A 111 -13.35 6.14 -0.30
N ALA A 112 -12.97 4.87 -0.44
CA ALA A 112 -12.01 4.23 0.45
C ALA A 112 -10.61 4.84 0.30
N ALA A 113 -10.16 5.12 -0.92
CA ALA A 113 -8.87 5.77 -1.16
C ALA A 113 -8.82 7.18 -0.56
N ALA A 114 -9.90 7.95 -0.72
CA ALA A 114 -10.01 9.27 -0.09
C ALA A 114 -9.99 9.17 1.43
N TRP A 115 -10.75 8.23 2.02
CA TRP A 115 -10.75 8.01 3.47
C TRP A 115 -9.36 7.64 4.00
N VAL A 116 -8.66 6.72 3.34
CA VAL A 116 -7.34 6.27 3.75
C VAL A 116 -6.30 7.37 3.58
N GLY A 117 -6.34 8.08 2.47
CA GLY A 117 -5.46 9.22 2.21
C GLY A 117 -5.66 10.36 3.20
N LEU A 118 -6.88 10.59 3.68
CA LEU A 118 -7.17 11.57 4.72
C LEU A 118 -6.66 11.15 6.11
N ASN A 119 -6.72 9.85 6.44
CA ASN A 119 -6.19 9.33 7.70
C ASN A 119 -4.65 9.13 7.69
N TRP A 120 -4.01 9.34 6.54
CA TRP A 120 -2.56 9.29 6.40
C TRP A 120 -1.86 10.54 6.94
N MET A 121 -2.52 11.70 6.87
CA MET A 121 -2.02 13.01 7.30
C MET A 121 -2.50 13.35 8.70
#